data_AF-A0A6V7M0E9-F1
#
_entry.id   AF-A0A6V7M0E9-F1
#
_cell.length_a   1.000
_cell.length_b   1.000
_cell.length_c   1.000
_cell.angle_alpha   90.00
_cell.angle_beta   90.00
_cell.angle_gamma   90.00
#
_symmetry.space_group_name_H-M   'P 1'
#
loop_
_entity.id
_entity.type
_entity.pdbx_description
1 polymer ?
#
loop_
_entity_poly.entity_id
_entity_poly.type
_entity_poly.pdbx_seq_one_letter_code
_entity_poly.pdbx_strand_id
1 'polypeptide(L)'
;FLKDRHSNSSTLQGLINETLREFDIGQIKRHIEKINVEQKIYNDDAFGPLAPDAPIIVVQVHSRLAYLRHLIVSLAQARGIEQALVIFSHDVWHPDINYLIQSVDFCRVMQIFYPYSIQTHPRTFPGEDPNDCPRNTNKQQALALKCINAQHPDLYGHYREAKFTQTKHHWWWKANRVFDQLTVTRNHTGMVLFLEEDHYVAEDFLHVLSLMERTCKHACQRCNVLSLGTYLKTYNYYADFSRK
;
A
#
# COMPACT_ATOMS: atom_id res chain seq x y z
N PHE A 1 31.59 -25.59 -35.00
CA PHE A 1 32.94 -25.90 -34.50
C PHE A 1 33.18 -24.97 -33.30
N LEU A 2 33.26 -25.35 -32.04
CA LEU A 2 33.32 -26.58 -31.25
C LEU A 2 32.72 -26.15 -29.89
N LYS A 3 31.62 -26.79 -29.46
CA LYS A 3 31.53 -27.80 -28.40
C LYS A 3 31.62 -27.29 -26.95
N ASP A 4 30.59 -27.68 -26.22
CA ASP A 4 30.30 -27.55 -24.80
C ASP A 4 31.46 -27.90 -23.86
N ARG A 5 31.47 -27.20 -22.72
CA ARG A 5 31.84 -27.77 -21.42
C ARG A 5 30.81 -27.35 -20.36
N HIS A 6 29.77 -28.16 -20.23
CA HIS A 6 28.98 -28.25 -19.00
C HIS A 6 29.80 -28.99 -17.93
N SER A 7 30.00 -28.37 -16.77
CA SER A 7 30.15 -29.12 -15.50
C SER A 7 29.92 -28.21 -14.29
N ASN A 8 28.77 -28.40 -13.63
CA ASN A 8 28.51 -28.27 -12.18
C ASN A 8 28.95 -27.00 -11.43
N SER A 9 28.50 -25.80 -11.85
CA SER A 9 28.53 -24.58 -10.99
C SER A 9 27.13 -24.12 -10.55
N SER A 10 26.05 -24.57 -11.20
CA SER A 10 24.70 -24.03 -11.01
C SER A 10 24.03 -24.47 -9.69
N THR A 11 24.35 -25.65 -9.17
CA THR A 11 23.72 -26.19 -7.95
C THR A 11 24.26 -25.56 -6.67
N LEU A 12 25.57 -25.27 -6.59
CA LEU A 12 26.16 -24.64 -5.40
C LEU A 12 25.81 -23.14 -5.31
N GLN A 13 25.70 -22.46 -6.45
CA GLN A 13 25.30 -21.04 -6.52
C GLN A 13 23.82 -20.83 -6.23
N GLY A 14 22.96 -21.81 -6.53
CA GLY A 14 21.55 -21.81 -6.13
C GLY A 14 21.37 -21.93 -4.60
N LEU A 15 22.13 -22.84 -3.97
CA LEU A 15 22.09 -23.05 -2.52
C LEU A 15 22.63 -21.87 -1.69
N ILE A 16 23.66 -21.18 -2.20
CA ILE A 16 24.21 -19.96 -1.56
C ILE A 16 23.29 -18.75 -1.76
N ASN A 17 22.62 -18.63 -2.92
CA ASN A 17 21.65 -17.55 -3.18
C ASN A 17 20.31 -17.74 -2.45
N GLU A 18 19.91 -18.96 -2.09
CA GLU A 18 18.69 -19.21 -1.31
C GLU A 18 18.88 -18.97 0.20
N THR A 19 20.04 -19.33 0.74
CA THR A 19 20.35 -19.09 2.16
C THR A 19 20.59 -17.60 2.47
N LEU A 20 21.12 -16.84 1.52
CA LEU A 20 21.21 -15.37 1.62
C LEU A 20 19.81 -14.71 1.61
N ARG A 21 18.85 -15.20 0.79
CA ARG A 21 17.47 -14.67 0.75
C ARG A 21 16.70 -14.88 2.04
N GLU A 22 16.84 -16.03 2.71
CA GLU A 22 16.11 -16.28 3.96
C GLU A 22 16.64 -15.42 5.12
N PHE A 23 17.96 -15.22 5.18
CA PHE A 23 18.58 -14.32 6.14
C PHE A 23 18.13 -12.87 5.92
N ASP A 24 18.01 -12.44 4.67
CA ASP A 24 17.49 -11.14 4.28
C ASP A 24 15.99 -10.99 4.65
N ILE A 25 15.18 -12.03 4.44
CA ILE A 25 13.76 -12.03 4.84
C ILE A 25 13.62 -11.92 6.36
N GLY A 26 14.43 -12.65 7.12
CA GLY A 26 14.45 -12.56 8.59
C GLY A 26 14.83 -11.17 9.10
N GLN A 27 15.75 -10.48 8.41
CA GLN A 27 16.05 -9.07 8.71
C GLN A 27 14.89 -8.14 8.34
N ILE A 28 14.31 -8.29 7.15
CA ILE A 28 13.16 -7.49 6.71
C ILE A 28 12.00 -7.64 7.69
N LYS A 29 11.65 -8.86 8.12
CA LYS A 29 10.59 -9.10 9.13
C LYS A 29 10.87 -8.37 10.44
N ARG A 30 12.10 -8.43 10.94
CA ARG A 30 12.51 -7.71 12.16
C ARG A 30 12.42 -6.19 12.00
N HIS A 31 12.81 -5.64 10.85
CA HIS A 31 12.67 -4.22 10.59
C HIS A 31 11.20 -3.78 10.50
N ILE A 32 10.36 -4.57 9.82
CA ILE A 32 8.92 -4.34 9.73
C ILE A 32 8.29 -4.32 11.12
N GLU A 33 8.58 -5.32 11.95
CA GLU A 33 8.08 -5.40 13.32
C GLU A 33 8.52 -4.19 14.14
N LYS A 34 9.83 -3.87 14.11
CA LYS A 34 10.39 -2.72 14.80
C LYS A 34 9.71 -1.41 14.42
N ILE A 35 9.63 -1.10 13.11
CA ILE A 35 9.03 0.16 12.65
C ILE A 35 7.54 0.22 13.00
N ASN A 36 6.80 -0.87 12.81
CA ASN A 36 5.39 -0.92 13.14
C ASN A 36 5.12 -0.73 14.64
N VAL A 37 6.00 -1.23 15.52
CA VAL A 37 5.90 -1.03 16.97
C VAL A 37 6.30 0.40 17.35
N GLU A 38 7.39 0.91 16.81
CA GLU A 38 7.89 2.26 17.10
C GLU A 38 6.91 3.35 16.69
N GLN A 39 6.16 3.16 15.59
CA GLN A 39 5.19 4.14 15.06
C GLN A 39 5.77 5.56 14.96
N LYS A 40 7.04 5.66 14.56
CA LYS A 40 7.75 6.93 14.52
C LYS A 40 7.08 7.88 13.52
N ILE A 41 6.78 9.08 14.00
CA ILE A 41 6.38 10.21 13.17
C ILE A 41 7.65 11.03 12.89
N TYR A 42 7.94 11.19 11.61
CA TYR A 42 9.01 12.05 11.11
C TYR A 42 8.50 13.49 11.01
N ASN A 43 9.42 14.44 11.21
CA ASN A 43 9.17 15.89 11.16
C ASN A 43 8.22 16.43 12.25
N ASP A 44 7.97 15.66 13.31
CA ASP A 44 7.12 16.10 14.43
C ASP A 44 7.70 17.32 15.16
N ASP A 45 9.02 17.43 15.23
CA ASP A 45 9.77 18.56 15.76
C ASP A 45 9.62 19.84 14.92
N ALA A 46 9.55 19.71 13.59
CA ALA A 46 9.41 20.82 12.67
C ALA A 46 7.98 21.37 12.62
N PHE A 47 6.97 20.50 12.71
CA PHE A 47 5.57 20.90 12.55
C PHE A 47 4.79 20.96 13.87
N GLY A 48 5.31 20.39 14.96
CA GLY A 48 4.64 20.27 16.26
C GLY A 48 3.65 19.11 16.32
N PRO A 49 2.89 18.94 17.41
CA PRO A 49 1.94 17.84 17.55
C PRO A 49 0.80 17.90 16.52
N LEU A 50 0.29 16.73 16.11
CA LEU A 50 -0.85 16.64 15.20
C LEU A 50 -2.16 17.10 15.88
N ALA A 51 -2.94 17.94 15.21
CA ALA A 51 -4.24 18.37 15.73
C ALA A 51 -5.27 17.21 15.71
N PRO A 52 -6.22 17.16 16.65
CA PRO A 52 -7.22 16.08 16.74
C PRO A 52 -8.12 15.91 15.51
N ASP A 53 -8.30 16.98 14.75
CA ASP A 53 -9.13 17.07 13.54
C ASP A 53 -8.32 17.26 12.25
N ALA A 54 -6.98 17.21 12.33
CA ALA A 54 -6.11 17.32 11.17
C ALA A 54 -6.40 16.21 10.13
N PRO A 55 -6.30 16.48 8.82
CA PRO A 55 -6.46 15.45 7.81
C PRO A 55 -5.34 14.39 7.92
N ILE A 56 -5.73 13.11 7.85
CA ILE A 56 -4.79 11.99 7.74
C ILE A 56 -4.88 11.42 6.32
N ILE A 57 -3.74 11.32 5.64
CA ILE A 57 -3.64 10.77 4.29
C ILE A 57 -2.94 9.42 4.38
N VAL A 58 -3.56 8.35 3.89
CA VAL A 58 -3.00 7.00 3.90
C VAL A 58 -2.74 6.55 2.47
N VAL A 59 -1.47 6.40 2.12
CA VAL A 59 -1.03 6.00 0.77
C VAL A 59 -0.68 4.52 0.76
N GLN A 60 -1.32 3.72 -0.09
CA GLN A 60 -0.90 2.34 -0.34
C GLN A 60 0.26 2.31 -1.34
N VAL A 61 1.40 1.78 -0.91
CA VAL A 61 2.65 1.74 -1.67
C VAL A 61 3.05 0.28 -1.95
N HIS A 62 3.42 0.02 -3.20
CA HIS A 62 3.94 -1.28 -3.63
C HIS A 62 5.40 -1.18 -4.07
N SER A 63 5.66 -0.89 -5.34
CA SER A 63 7.02 -0.86 -5.90
C SER A 63 7.21 0.14 -7.04
N ARG A 64 6.24 1.01 -7.30
CA ARG A 64 6.28 1.94 -8.45
C ARG A 64 6.89 3.29 -8.07
N LEU A 65 8.20 3.31 -7.83
CA LEU A 65 8.96 4.49 -7.38
C LEU A 65 8.70 5.77 -8.19
N ALA A 66 8.60 5.66 -9.53
CA ALA A 66 8.36 6.81 -10.39
C ALA A 66 6.98 7.46 -10.14
N TYR A 67 5.94 6.65 -9.99
CA TYR A 67 4.59 7.12 -9.68
C TYR A 67 4.53 7.73 -8.27
N LEU A 68 5.12 7.06 -7.29
CA LEU A 68 5.20 7.57 -5.91
C LEU A 68 5.88 8.95 -5.86
N ARG A 69 6.93 9.16 -6.66
CA ARG A 69 7.60 10.46 -6.77
C ARG A 69 6.65 11.54 -7.29
N HIS A 70 5.82 11.25 -8.28
CA HIS A 70 4.84 12.20 -8.79
C HIS A 70 3.77 12.53 -7.74
N LEU A 71 3.29 11.54 -6.98
CA LEU A 71 2.38 11.78 -5.86
C LEU A 71 3.03 12.69 -4.81
N ILE A 72 4.26 12.40 -4.37
CA ILE A 72 4.98 13.22 -3.37
C ILE A 72 5.17 14.65 -3.85
N VAL A 73 5.52 14.86 -5.12
CA VAL A 73 5.64 16.20 -5.71
C VAL A 73 4.30 16.94 -5.69
N SER A 74 3.19 16.26 -6.02
CA SER A 74 1.85 16.88 -5.95
C SER A 74 1.42 17.20 -4.53
N LEU A 75 1.76 16.35 -3.55
CA LEU A 75 1.51 16.62 -2.13
C LEU A 75 2.31 17.82 -1.63
N ALA A 76 3.58 17.96 -2.05
CA ALA A 76 4.43 19.09 -1.69
C ALA A 76 3.88 20.44 -2.19
N GLN A 77 3.12 20.43 -3.29
CA GLN A 77 2.48 21.61 -3.87
C GLN A 77 1.11 21.91 -3.26
N ALA A 78 0.54 20.98 -2.49
CA ALA A 78 -0.79 21.13 -1.95
C ALA A 78 -0.81 22.12 -0.77
N ARG A 79 -1.75 23.06 -0.81
CA ARG A 79 -1.88 24.09 0.22
C ARG A 79 -2.46 23.48 1.50
N GLY A 80 -1.80 23.74 2.62
CA GLY A 80 -2.23 23.22 3.94
C GLY A 80 -1.67 21.83 4.26
N ILE A 81 -0.81 21.26 3.41
CA ILE A 81 -0.25 19.92 3.62
C ILE A 81 0.59 19.82 4.90
N GLU A 82 1.16 20.93 5.37
CA GLU A 82 1.96 21.02 6.59
C GLU A 82 1.15 20.69 7.87
N GLN A 83 -0.19 20.76 7.78
CA GLN A 83 -1.11 20.43 8.87
C GLN A 83 -1.47 18.94 8.88
N ALA A 84 -1.23 18.22 7.79
CA ALA A 84 -1.61 16.82 7.63
C ALA A 84 -0.58 15.85 8.24
N LEU A 85 -1.03 14.63 8.51
CA LEU A 85 -0.17 13.45 8.66
C LEU A 85 -0.29 12.59 7.39
N VAL A 86 0.84 12.28 6.75
CA VAL A 86 0.89 11.34 5.62
C VAL A 86 1.47 10.00 6.08
N ILE A 87 0.65 8.96 6.01
CA ILE A 87 1.01 7.59 6.35
C ILE A 87 1.26 6.80 5.06
N PHE A 88 2.49 6.37 4.82
CA PHE A 88 2.81 5.45 3.73
C PHE A 88 2.73 4.01 4.23
N SER A 89 1.86 3.22 3.62
CA SER A 89 1.61 1.83 3.96
C SER A 89 2.22 0.94 2.88
N HIS A 90 3.22 0.14 3.25
CA HIS A 90 4.05 -0.64 2.34
C HIS A 90 3.72 -2.12 2.38
N ASP A 91 3.66 -2.80 1.24
CA ASP A 91 3.72 -4.28 1.19
C ASP A 91 5.03 -4.83 0.62
N VAL A 92 5.99 -3.96 0.30
CA VAL A 92 7.34 -4.34 -0.09
C VAL A 92 8.34 -3.45 0.64
N TRP A 93 9.34 -4.08 1.26
CA TRP A 93 10.54 -3.40 1.73
C TRP A 93 11.44 -3.06 0.55
N HIS A 94 11.55 -1.79 0.23
CA HIS A 94 12.36 -1.30 -0.89
C HIS A 94 13.21 -0.09 -0.45
N PRO A 95 14.55 -0.20 -0.40
CA PRO A 95 15.42 0.85 0.13
C PRO A 95 15.20 2.22 -0.51
N ASP A 96 15.09 2.30 -1.85
CA ASP A 96 14.91 3.58 -2.54
C ASP A 96 13.55 4.24 -2.26
N ILE A 97 12.49 3.44 -2.06
CA ILE A 97 11.17 3.95 -1.69
C ILE A 97 11.21 4.46 -0.25
N ASN A 98 11.82 3.69 0.67
CA ASN A 98 11.97 4.08 2.06
C ASN A 98 12.77 5.39 2.17
N TYR A 99 13.85 5.51 1.41
CA TYR A 99 14.66 6.74 1.35
C TYR A 99 13.88 7.92 0.78
N LEU A 100 13.15 7.74 -0.33
CA LEU A 100 12.31 8.78 -0.92
C LEU A 100 11.30 9.32 0.10
N ILE A 101 10.62 8.45 0.84
CA ILE A 101 9.62 8.86 1.84
C ILE A 101 10.28 9.52 3.05
N GLN A 102 11.44 9.04 3.50
CA GLN A 102 12.19 9.68 4.58
C GLN A 102 12.74 11.06 4.21
N SER A 103 12.88 11.35 2.92
CA SER A 103 13.32 12.68 2.43
C SER A 103 12.20 13.72 2.37
N VAL A 104 10.95 13.33 2.64
CA VAL A 104 9.82 14.27 2.73
C VAL A 104 10.01 15.17 3.95
N ASP A 105 10.03 16.48 3.73
CA ASP A 105 10.31 17.51 4.74
C ASP A 105 9.21 18.58 4.87
N PHE A 106 8.14 18.48 4.08
CA PHE A 106 7.05 19.47 4.02
C PHE A 106 5.81 19.13 4.88
N CYS A 107 5.77 17.95 5.52
CA CYS A 107 4.68 17.56 6.42
C CYS A 107 5.15 16.45 7.39
N ARG A 108 4.25 16.04 8.31
CA ARG A 108 4.49 14.89 9.18
C ARG A 108 4.32 13.60 8.39
N VAL A 109 5.25 12.67 8.57
CA VAL A 109 5.26 11.40 7.84
C VAL A 109 5.34 10.22 8.79
N MET A 110 4.60 9.15 8.51
CA MET A 110 4.74 7.86 9.16
C MET A 110 4.85 6.76 8.10
N GLN A 111 5.67 5.74 8.36
CA GLN A 111 5.72 4.53 7.55
C GLN A 111 5.19 3.34 8.35
N ILE A 112 4.28 2.57 7.74
CA ILE A 112 3.79 1.30 8.27
C ILE A 112 4.00 0.22 7.22
N PHE A 113 4.26 -1.01 7.64
CA PHE A 113 4.61 -2.11 6.75
C PHE A 113 3.68 -3.29 6.96
N TYR A 114 2.98 -3.71 5.91
CA TYR A 114 2.15 -4.91 5.89
C TYR A 114 3.02 -6.14 6.17
N PRO A 115 2.82 -6.85 7.30
CA PRO A 115 3.76 -7.87 7.75
C PRO A 115 3.66 -9.19 7.00
N TYR A 116 2.56 -9.41 6.26
CA TYR A 116 2.27 -10.68 5.59
C TYR A 116 2.34 -10.56 4.06
N SER A 117 3.34 -9.84 3.54
CA SER A 117 3.54 -9.73 2.10
C SER A 117 4.18 -10.98 1.49
N ILE A 118 4.06 -11.11 0.16
CA ILE A 118 4.72 -12.18 -0.61
C ILE A 118 6.25 -12.06 -0.53
N GLN A 119 6.80 -10.86 -0.30
CA GLN A 119 8.24 -10.66 -0.10
C GLN A 119 8.72 -11.35 1.18
N THR A 120 7.92 -11.30 2.26
CA THR A 120 8.28 -11.90 3.54
C THR A 120 7.85 -13.35 3.68
N HIS A 121 6.98 -13.84 2.79
CA HIS A 121 6.44 -15.20 2.80
C HIS A 121 6.55 -15.90 1.44
N PRO A 122 7.71 -15.90 0.75
CA PRO A 122 7.77 -16.30 -0.66
C PRO A 122 7.38 -17.77 -0.94
N ARG A 123 7.50 -18.65 0.07
CA ARG A 123 7.28 -20.11 -0.06
C ARG A 123 6.22 -20.68 0.88
N THR A 124 5.44 -19.83 1.51
CA THR A 124 4.44 -20.22 2.51
C THR A 124 3.26 -19.27 2.40
N PHE A 125 2.04 -19.69 2.73
CA PHE A 125 0.91 -18.74 2.81
C PHE A 125 1.26 -17.52 3.70
N PRO A 126 0.99 -16.27 3.28
CA PRO A 126 0.24 -15.86 2.08
C PRO A 126 1.10 -15.55 0.83
N GLY A 127 2.34 -16.03 0.69
CA GLY A 127 2.98 -16.12 -0.63
C GLY A 127 2.57 -17.40 -1.36
N GLU A 128 3.44 -17.91 -2.21
CA GLU A 128 3.17 -19.10 -3.03
C GLU A 128 3.75 -20.34 -2.35
N ASP A 129 2.89 -21.17 -1.77
CA ASP A 129 3.33 -22.45 -1.21
C ASP A 129 3.65 -23.41 -2.36
N PRO A 130 4.77 -24.17 -2.32
CA PRO A 130 5.06 -25.18 -3.33
C PRO A 130 3.96 -26.23 -3.51
N ASN A 131 3.08 -26.40 -2.52
CA ASN A 131 1.96 -27.34 -2.55
C ASN A 131 0.62 -26.68 -2.89
N ASP A 132 0.60 -25.39 -3.25
CA ASP A 132 -0.60 -24.73 -3.79
C ASP A 132 -1.03 -25.40 -5.10
N CYS A 133 -2.34 -25.50 -5.32
CA CYS A 133 -2.88 -25.98 -6.57
C CYS A 133 -2.58 -24.99 -7.71
N PRO A 134 -2.13 -25.46 -8.89
CA PRO A 134 -1.95 -24.58 -10.03
C PRO A 134 -3.26 -23.91 -10.43
N ARG A 135 -3.21 -22.61 -10.73
CA ARG A 135 -4.37 -21.75 -10.96
C ARG A 135 -5.46 -22.37 -11.85
N ASN A 136 -5.07 -22.97 -12.96
CA ASN A 136 -5.99 -23.46 -14.00
C ASN A 136 -6.23 -24.97 -13.96
N THR A 137 -5.74 -25.67 -12.93
CA THR A 137 -6.04 -27.08 -12.72
C THR A 137 -7.52 -27.24 -12.37
N ASN A 138 -8.22 -28.21 -12.96
CA ASN A 138 -9.62 -28.45 -12.58
C ASN A 138 -9.72 -29.13 -11.21
N LYS A 139 -10.88 -29.04 -10.56
CA LYS A 139 -11.05 -29.54 -9.18
C LYS A 139 -10.75 -31.03 -9.02
N GLN A 140 -11.13 -31.87 -9.98
CA GLN A 140 -10.87 -33.32 -9.90
C GLN A 140 -9.37 -33.62 -9.95
N GLN A 141 -8.64 -32.95 -10.84
CA GLN A 141 -7.19 -33.05 -10.93
C GLN A 141 -6.51 -32.52 -9.68
N ALA A 142 -6.95 -31.39 -9.15
CA ALA A 142 -6.41 -30.82 -7.91
C ALA A 142 -6.58 -31.77 -6.72
N LEU A 143 -7.75 -32.42 -6.59
CA LEU A 143 -7.99 -33.44 -5.58
C LEU A 143 -7.10 -34.67 -5.76
N ALA A 144 -6.85 -35.09 -7.00
CA ALA A 144 -5.92 -36.18 -7.30
C ALA A 144 -4.45 -35.81 -6.98
N LEU A 145 -4.06 -34.57 -7.25
CA LEU A 145 -2.75 -34.00 -6.90
C LEU A 145 -2.57 -33.80 -5.39
N LYS A 146 -3.66 -33.78 -4.62
CA LYS A 146 -3.67 -33.53 -3.16
C LYS A 146 -2.97 -32.21 -2.77
N CYS A 147 -3.07 -31.19 -3.63
CA CYS A 147 -2.58 -29.84 -3.32
C CYS A 147 -3.44 -29.17 -2.23
N ILE A 148 -2.85 -28.26 -1.46
CA ILE A 148 -3.37 -27.85 -0.14
C ILE A 148 -4.73 -27.16 -0.19
N ASN A 149 -5.00 -26.40 -1.25
CA ASN A 149 -6.23 -25.65 -1.45
C ASN A 149 -7.19 -26.32 -2.45
N ALA A 150 -7.02 -27.62 -2.76
CA ALA A 150 -7.79 -28.34 -3.77
C ALA A 150 -9.32 -28.26 -3.58
N GLN A 151 -9.78 -28.21 -2.33
CA GLN A 151 -11.20 -28.11 -2.00
C GLN A 151 -11.80 -26.70 -2.16
N HIS A 152 -10.96 -25.68 -2.33
CA HIS A 152 -11.32 -24.26 -2.24
C HIS A 152 -10.96 -23.45 -3.50
N PRO A 153 -11.43 -23.84 -4.70
CA PRO A 153 -11.33 -22.96 -5.86
C PRO A 153 -12.27 -21.75 -5.70
N ASP A 154 -12.05 -20.72 -6.51
CA ASP A 154 -12.98 -19.60 -6.64
C ASP A 154 -14.29 -20.00 -7.36
N LEU A 155 -15.21 -19.05 -7.51
CA LEU A 155 -16.50 -19.25 -8.19
C LEU A 155 -16.36 -19.77 -9.63
N TYR A 156 -15.22 -19.50 -10.28
CA TYR A 156 -14.94 -19.85 -11.67
C TYR A 156 -14.07 -21.11 -11.78
N GLY A 157 -13.80 -21.80 -10.67
CA GLY A 157 -13.02 -23.03 -10.65
C GLY A 157 -11.50 -22.82 -10.70
N HIS A 158 -11.01 -21.61 -10.45
CA HIS A 158 -9.58 -21.32 -10.43
C HIS A 158 -9.01 -21.31 -9.01
N TYR A 159 -7.73 -21.65 -8.89
CA TYR A 159 -7.00 -21.59 -7.62
C TYR A 159 -6.26 -20.26 -7.45
N ARG A 160 -5.95 -19.97 -6.20
CA ARG A 160 -5.30 -18.74 -5.75
C ARG A 160 -3.95 -18.51 -6.43
N GLU A 161 -3.70 -17.26 -6.84
CA GLU A 161 -2.36 -16.74 -7.12
C GLU A 161 -2.03 -15.65 -6.09
N ALA A 162 -0.87 -15.75 -5.44
CA ALA A 162 -0.54 -14.92 -4.28
C ALA A 162 -0.52 -13.42 -4.61
N LYS A 163 0.11 -13.05 -5.75
CA LYS A 163 0.23 -11.67 -6.23
C LYS A 163 -1.12 -10.94 -6.37
N PHE A 164 -2.20 -11.65 -6.75
CA PHE A 164 -3.53 -11.03 -6.89
C PHE A 164 -4.24 -10.85 -5.55
N THR A 165 -3.91 -11.67 -4.54
CA THR A 165 -4.53 -11.59 -3.21
C THR A 165 -3.89 -10.51 -2.33
N GLN A 166 -2.62 -10.19 -2.55
CA GLN A 166 -1.86 -9.27 -1.68
C GLN A 166 -2.52 -7.90 -1.57
N THR A 167 -2.93 -7.28 -2.68
CA THR A 167 -3.49 -5.92 -2.68
C THR A 167 -4.72 -5.82 -1.77
N LYS A 168 -5.61 -6.82 -1.81
CA LYS A 168 -6.80 -6.85 -0.95
C LYS A 168 -6.43 -7.05 0.53
N HIS A 169 -5.50 -7.94 0.82
CA HIS A 169 -5.05 -8.16 2.20
C HIS A 169 -4.36 -6.92 2.78
N HIS A 170 -3.47 -6.29 2.02
CA HIS A 170 -2.81 -5.04 2.41
C HIS A 170 -3.84 -3.94 2.65
N TRP A 171 -4.83 -3.80 1.76
CA TRP A 171 -5.85 -2.76 1.92
C TRP A 171 -6.67 -2.91 3.21
N TRP A 172 -7.10 -4.14 3.51
CA TRP A 172 -7.86 -4.40 4.73
C TRP A 172 -7.00 -4.25 5.98
N TRP A 173 -5.77 -4.79 5.97
CA TRP A 173 -4.84 -4.66 7.09
C TRP A 173 -4.55 -3.19 7.42
N LYS A 174 -4.23 -2.36 6.42
CA LYS A 174 -3.84 -0.97 6.67
C LYS A 174 -5.01 -0.13 7.20
N ALA A 175 -6.23 -0.41 6.74
CA ALA A 175 -7.43 0.25 7.26
C ALA A 175 -7.60 -0.04 8.76
N ASN A 176 -7.55 -1.31 9.16
CA ASN A 176 -7.65 -1.70 10.58
C ASN A 176 -6.47 -1.15 11.40
N ARG A 177 -5.25 -1.16 10.84
CA ARG A 177 -4.07 -0.58 11.50
C ARG A 177 -4.29 0.89 11.81
N VAL A 178 -4.71 1.68 10.82
CA VAL A 178 -4.93 3.12 10.94
C VAL A 178 -6.09 3.45 11.88
N PHE A 179 -7.23 2.77 11.77
CA PHE A 179 -8.40 3.12 12.58
C PHE A 179 -8.33 2.61 14.03
N ASP A 180 -7.75 1.43 14.27
CA ASP A 180 -7.86 0.79 15.59
C ASP A 180 -6.54 0.69 16.36
N GLN A 181 -5.39 0.73 15.70
CA GLN A 181 -4.15 0.26 16.30
C GLN A 181 -2.99 1.29 16.33
N LEU A 182 -3.08 2.38 15.56
CA LEU A 182 -2.09 3.46 15.63
C LEU A 182 -2.37 4.35 16.84
N THR A 183 -1.31 4.75 17.54
CA THR A 183 -1.43 5.61 18.72
C THR A 183 -1.86 7.03 18.33
N VAL A 184 -1.35 7.53 17.19
CA VAL A 184 -1.64 8.89 16.70
C VAL A 184 -3.10 9.10 16.25
N THR A 185 -3.77 8.02 15.82
CA THR A 185 -5.18 8.07 15.39
C THR A 185 -6.15 7.79 16.52
N ARG A 186 -5.66 7.54 17.74
CA ARG A 186 -6.52 7.27 18.91
C ARG A 186 -7.35 8.52 19.23
N ASN A 187 -8.67 8.37 19.25
CA ASN A 187 -9.64 9.46 19.44
C ASN A 187 -9.54 10.58 18.38
N HIS A 188 -8.92 10.30 17.23
CA HIS A 188 -8.82 11.25 16.14
C HIS A 188 -10.20 11.46 15.49
N THR A 189 -10.56 12.71 15.21
CA THR A 189 -11.87 13.09 14.67
C THR A 189 -11.82 13.62 13.25
N GLY A 190 -10.61 13.83 12.71
CA GLY A 190 -10.38 14.30 11.35
C GLY A 190 -10.68 13.24 10.29
N MET A 191 -10.73 13.69 9.03
CA MET A 191 -10.96 12.82 7.89
C MET A 191 -9.72 11.98 7.57
N VAL A 192 -9.94 10.68 7.29
CA VAL A 192 -8.92 9.77 6.76
C VAL A 192 -9.12 9.59 5.26
N LEU A 193 -8.18 10.10 4.47
CA LEU A 193 -8.18 10.00 3.00
C LEU A 193 -7.26 8.87 2.54
N PHE A 194 -7.82 7.86 1.85
CA PHE A 194 -7.05 6.77 1.26
C PHE A 194 -6.66 7.10 -0.18
N LEU A 195 -5.36 6.97 -0.50
CA LEU A 195 -4.78 7.14 -1.83
C LEU A 195 -3.90 5.92 -2.19
N GLU A 196 -3.52 5.83 -3.46
CA GLU A 196 -2.56 4.87 -3.99
C GLU A 196 -1.33 5.61 -4.54
N GLU A 197 -0.21 4.90 -4.66
CA GLU A 197 1.09 5.46 -5.09
C GLU A 197 1.08 6.12 -6.48
N ASP A 198 0.09 5.83 -7.32
CA ASP A 198 -0.10 6.37 -8.67
C ASP A 198 -1.22 7.40 -8.79
N HIS A 199 -1.79 7.85 -7.67
CA HIS A 199 -2.61 9.05 -7.66
C HIS A 199 -1.76 10.33 -7.79
N TYR A 200 -2.43 11.41 -8.19
CA TYR A 200 -1.90 12.76 -8.21
C TYR A 200 -2.98 13.68 -7.64
N VAL A 201 -2.63 14.59 -6.72
CA VAL A 201 -3.60 15.48 -6.09
C VAL A 201 -3.57 16.88 -6.70
N ALA A 202 -4.72 17.55 -6.75
CA ALA A 202 -4.79 18.97 -7.10
C ALA A 202 -4.27 19.84 -5.95
N GLU A 203 -3.73 21.03 -6.22
CA GLU A 203 -3.13 21.91 -5.19
C GLU A 203 -4.10 22.31 -4.06
N ASP A 204 -5.41 22.30 -4.32
CA ASP A 204 -6.47 22.72 -3.40
C ASP A 204 -7.25 21.54 -2.79
N PHE A 205 -6.80 20.30 -2.98
CA PHE A 205 -7.60 19.11 -2.60
C PHE A 205 -7.99 19.08 -1.12
N LEU A 206 -7.12 19.54 -0.21
CA LEU A 206 -7.42 19.64 1.22
C LEU A 206 -8.47 20.70 1.52
N HIS A 207 -8.40 21.84 0.82
CA HIS A 207 -9.40 22.89 0.93
C HIS A 207 -10.77 22.39 0.48
N VAL A 208 -10.82 21.74 -0.68
CA VAL A 208 -12.05 21.14 -1.22
C VAL A 208 -12.59 20.05 -0.30
N LEU A 209 -11.73 19.18 0.23
CA LEU A 209 -12.14 18.13 1.19
C LEU A 209 -12.80 18.74 2.44
N SER A 210 -12.21 19.79 3.02
CA SER A 210 -12.78 20.50 4.17
C SER A 210 -14.15 21.11 3.83
N LEU A 211 -14.30 21.71 2.65
CA LEU A 211 -15.60 22.22 2.20
C LEU A 211 -16.63 21.09 2.05
N MET A 212 -16.26 19.98 1.40
CA MET A 212 -17.13 18.82 1.22
C MET A 212 -17.59 18.24 2.56
N GLU A 213 -16.68 18.09 3.53
CA GLU A 213 -17.01 17.60 4.87
C GLU A 213 -18.02 18.51 5.59
N ARG A 214 -17.78 19.82 5.57
CA ARG A 214 -18.70 20.81 6.16
C ARG A 214 -20.06 20.78 5.47
N THR A 215 -20.09 20.78 4.14
CA THR A 215 -21.34 20.72 3.37
C THR A 215 -22.08 19.40 3.63
N CYS A 216 -21.37 18.28 3.74
CA CYS A 216 -21.96 16.97 4.05
C CYS A 216 -22.75 16.99 5.36
N LYS A 217 -22.18 17.59 6.42
CA LYS A 217 -22.83 17.73 7.74
C LYS A 217 -24.16 18.50 7.69
N HIS A 218 -24.31 19.44 6.77
CA HIS A 218 -25.50 20.29 6.66
C HIS A 218 -26.49 19.86 5.58
N ALA A 219 -26.00 19.39 4.44
CA ALA A 219 -26.79 19.19 3.23
C ALA A 219 -26.95 17.71 2.81
N CYS A 220 -26.17 16.78 3.39
CA CYS A 220 -26.25 15.36 3.06
C CYS A 220 -26.04 14.46 4.27
N GLN A 221 -27.06 14.34 5.14
CA GLN A 221 -27.02 13.47 6.32
C GLN A 221 -26.80 11.98 6.00
N ARG A 222 -27.04 11.56 4.74
CA ARG A 222 -26.85 10.17 4.29
C ARG A 222 -25.48 9.92 3.65
N CYS A 223 -24.66 10.95 3.44
CA CYS A 223 -23.34 10.80 2.85
C CYS A 223 -22.38 10.29 3.92
N ASN A 224 -21.82 9.09 3.71
CA ASN A 224 -20.90 8.46 4.68
C ASN A 224 -19.43 8.50 4.24
N VAL A 225 -19.19 8.61 2.93
CA VAL A 225 -17.86 8.61 2.32
C VAL A 225 -17.81 9.70 1.27
N LEU A 226 -16.67 10.37 1.18
CA LEU A 226 -16.41 11.42 0.19
C LEU A 226 -15.37 10.91 -0.82
N SER A 227 -15.53 11.32 -2.08
CA SER A 227 -14.53 11.09 -3.14
C SER A 227 -14.07 12.41 -3.71
N LEU A 228 -12.75 12.56 -3.88
CA LEU A 228 -12.13 13.76 -4.46
C LEU A 228 -12.23 13.83 -5.99
N GLY A 229 -12.68 12.76 -6.65
CA GLY A 229 -12.79 12.74 -8.09
C GLY A 229 -13.45 11.48 -8.65
N THR A 230 -13.70 11.53 -9.96
CA THR A 230 -14.14 10.39 -10.77
C THR A 230 -13.42 10.43 -12.12
N TYR A 231 -13.26 9.28 -12.75
CA TYR A 231 -12.61 9.18 -14.05
C TYR A 231 -13.57 9.63 -15.16
N LEU A 232 -13.48 10.91 -15.55
CA LEU A 232 -14.23 11.46 -16.68
C LEU A 232 -13.46 11.21 -17.99
N LYS A 233 -14.15 10.65 -18.99
CA LYS A 233 -13.56 10.41 -20.32
C LYS A 233 -13.37 11.69 -21.16
N THR A 234 -14.03 12.78 -20.79
CA THR A 234 -13.97 14.08 -21.47
C THR A 234 -14.15 15.21 -20.48
N TYR A 235 -13.28 16.22 -20.55
CA TYR A 235 -13.41 17.46 -19.81
C TYR A 235 -14.03 18.54 -20.70
N ASN A 236 -15.01 19.28 -20.17
CA ASN A 236 -15.42 20.54 -20.76
C ASN A 236 -15.74 21.57 -19.68
N TYR A 237 -14.71 21.98 -18.93
CA TYR A 237 -14.82 22.94 -17.82
C TYR A 237 -15.44 24.28 -18.24
N TYR A 238 -15.31 24.68 -19.51
CA TYR A 238 -15.84 25.95 -20.03
C TYR A 238 -17.31 25.91 -20.41
N ALA A 239 -17.87 24.73 -20.73
CA ALA A 239 -19.28 24.61 -21.11
C ALA A 239 -20.24 24.85 -19.92
N ASP A 240 -19.79 24.59 -18.69
CA ASP A 240 -20.59 24.82 -17.47
C ASP A 240 -20.59 26.29 -17.01
N PHE A 241 -19.63 27.12 -17.45
CA PHE A 241 -19.68 28.56 -17.19
C PHE A 241 -20.73 29.29 -18.03
N SER A 242 -21.11 28.73 -19.18
CA SER A 242 -22.15 29.29 -20.06
C SER A 242 -23.59 28.96 -19.66
N ARG A 243 -23.81 28.27 -18.53
CA ARG A 243 -25.15 27.89 -18.02
C ARG A 243 -25.57 28.63 -16.73
N LYS A 244 -25.00 29.80 -16.46
CA LYS A 244 -25.51 30.71 -15.42
C LYS A 244 -26.15 31.94 -16.04
#